data_AF-A0A9D2UYC7-F1
#
_entry.id   AF-A0A9D2UYC7-F1
#
_cell.length_a   1.000
_cell.length_b   1.000
_cell.length_c   1.000
_cell.angle_alpha   90.00
_cell.angle_beta   90.00
_cell.angle_gamma   90.00
#
_symmetry.space_group_name_H-M   'P 1'
#
loop_
_entity.id
_entity.type
_entity.pdbx_description
1 polymer ?
#
loop_
_entity_poly.entity_id
_entity_poly.type
_entity_poly.pdbx_seq_one_letter_code
_entity_poly.pdbx_strand_id
1 'polypeptide(L)'
;NPFFFETLLQARSIVWVPAAYYYYRQTNPDSSSNLKDFHLPFDRLRDIRALFDRLDERDPHVLICLYNRVFSYVNSVIGEFGFPESDPEIMGRIREEFAAIDQDVLYSAKRGIQRERLAYYEDVMGITRAHVPEHEPVEHPSVSIIVPMKDARPLLWDTFKSVMAQDLESFEVVCVDCASTDRSYAVACDAASRDGRFRVVSCDSGGIAQGCNEGIDAARGEFVYVLLPGMEMPEGFLASIVLALDEHPEASCSVFAKSPRFMGDFLPKGSRCAAMNSEGNLCALMLADGGVLGASSKLFRKAFLDEQGIRFDARETEEGLLFSLKALRGADAVLVQRKARIDDERLHLRERGRKDAGERFAARMDMLDVLEEYASAIGDEEAVRAFRCCAVSQLDRDVHLYCSTADGEEVFQRVLEALKGRFGLAQQGGMYFLNQGAYRHLQRAALMGYQQFVQRELMLASNNVIELRNRNRSIKDSGSYRFGRAVSKMARKMLPKSVIAKVKKG
;
A
#
# COMPACT_ATOMS: atom_id res chain seq x y z
N ASN A 1 -1.53 -19.56 30.69
CA ASN A 1 -1.51 -20.86 31.41
C ASN A 1 -1.61 -20.53 32.89
N PRO A 2 -2.77 -20.79 33.52
CA PRO A 2 -3.04 -20.42 34.92
C PRO A 2 -2.03 -21.02 35.91
N PHE A 3 -1.56 -22.24 35.67
CA PHE A 3 -0.55 -22.90 36.50
C PHE A 3 0.73 -22.08 36.67
N PHE A 4 1.19 -21.40 35.61
CA PHE A 4 2.39 -20.56 35.70
C PHE A 4 2.14 -19.30 36.54
N PHE A 5 0.95 -18.70 36.47
CA PHE A 5 0.63 -17.57 37.34
C PHE A 5 0.58 -18.02 38.80
N GLU A 6 -0.09 -19.14 39.07
CA GLU A 6 -0.24 -19.67 40.43
C GLU A 6 1.10 -19.99 41.09
N THR A 7 2.00 -20.61 40.34
CA THR A 7 3.33 -20.97 40.82
C THR A 7 4.22 -19.75 41.02
N LEU A 8 4.18 -18.76 40.11
CA LEU A 8 5.00 -17.54 40.22
C LEU A 8 4.53 -16.64 41.36
N LEU A 9 3.22 -16.47 41.56
CA LEU A 9 2.68 -15.63 42.64
C LEU A 9 2.98 -16.20 44.04
N GLN A 10 3.09 -17.53 44.16
CA GLN A 10 3.36 -18.19 45.44
C GLN A 10 4.85 -18.53 45.64
N ALA A 11 5.71 -18.28 44.65
CA ALA A 11 7.12 -18.56 44.75
C ALA A 11 7.81 -17.59 45.73
N ARG A 12 8.52 -18.12 46.73
CA ARG A 12 9.31 -17.30 47.66
C ARG A 12 10.52 -16.64 47.01
N SER A 13 11.03 -17.21 45.92
CA SER A 13 12.17 -16.70 45.16
C SER A 13 12.13 -17.26 43.74
N ILE A 14 12.46 -16.43 42.75
CA ILE A 14 12.47 -16.79 41.32
C ILE A 14 13.88 -16.58 40.78
N VAL A 15 14.42 -17.58 40.07
CA VAL A 15 15.71 -17.47 39.37
C VAL A 15 15.44 -17.28 37.88
N TRP A 16 15.92 -16.17 37.33
CA TRP A 16 15.86 -15.89 35.89
C TRP A 16 17.14 -16.36 35.20
N VAL A 17 16.99 -17.10 34.10
CA VAL A 17 18.12 -17.55 33.27
C VAL A 17 17.97 -16.97 31.86
N PRO A 18 18.92 -16.18 31.35
CA PRO A 18 18.77 -15.41 30.10
C PRO A 18 18.84 -16.24 28.81
N ALA A 19 18.79 -17.58 28.88
CA ALA A 19 18.87 -18.47 27.73
C ALA A 19 17.64 -19.38 27.65
N ALA A 20 16.97 -19.37 26.49
CA ALA A 20 15.89 -20.31 26.20
C ALA A 20 16.48 -21.67 25.82
N TYR A 21 16.35 -22.67 26.70
CA TYR A 21 16.77 -24.05 26.44
C TYR A 21 15.69 -24.91 25.76
N TYR A 22 14.53 -24.32 25.46
CA TYR A 22 13.36 -25.00 24.90
C TYR A 22 12.87 -24.28 23.65
N TYR A 23 12.64 -25.03 22.57
CA TYR A 23 12.05 -24.54 21.32
C TYR A 23 10.63 -25.10 21.16
N TYR A 24 9.66 -24.21 20.95
CA TYR A 24 8.29 -24.62 20.61
C TYR A 24 8.24 -25.30 19.24
N ARG A 25 7.39 -26.32 19.10
CA ARG A 25 7.16 -27.06 17.84
C ARG A 25 6.29 -26.25 16.87
N GLN A 26 6.76 -25.06 16.48
CA GLN A 26 6.01 -24.12 15.64
C GLN A 26 5.80 -24.60 14.20
N THR A 27 6.56 -25.59 13.74
CA THR A 27 6.41 -26.17 12.40
C THR A 27 5.43 -27.34 12.33
N ASN A 28 4.85 -27.75 13.46
CA ASN A 28 3.85 -28.82 13.49
C ASN A 28 2.44 -28.21 13.39
N PRO A 29 1.66 -28.46 12.31
CA PRO A 29 0.31 -27.94 12.17
C PRO A 29 -0.66 -28.41 13.27
N ASP A 30 -0.36 -29.53 13.93
CA ASP A 30 -1.12 -30.04 15.09
C ASP A 30 -0.55 -29.61 16.44
N SER A 31 0.39 -28.67 16.45
CA SER A 31 0.89 -28.08 17.68
C SER A 31 -0.24 -27.36 18.42
N SER A 32 -0.25 -27.49 19.75
CA SER A 32 -1.07 -26.67 20.65
C SER A 32 -0.74 -25.17 20.60
N SER A 33 0.29 -24.78 19.83
CA SER A 33 0.61 -23.38 19.53
C SER A 33 -0.29 -22.79 18.44
N ASN A 34 -0.96 -23.62 17.63
CA ASN A 34 -1.95 -23.16 16.65
C ASN A 34 -3.32 -23.09 17.33
N LEU A 35 -3.87 -21.90 17.43
CA LEU A 35 -5.09 -21.65 18.18
C LEU A 35 -6.31 -22.11 17.38
N LYS A 36 -6.81 -23.32 17.63
CA LYS A 36 -7.97 -23.89 16.90
C LYS A 36 -9.33 -23.48 17.47
N ASP A 37 -9.34 -22.98 18.72
CA ASP A 37 -10.55 -22.59 19.45
C ASP A 37 -10.31 -21.26 20.19
N PHE A 38 -11.12 -20.26 19.88
CA PHE A 38 -11.03 -18.93 20.47
C PHE A 38 -11.51 -18.85 21.92
N HIS A 39 -12.20 -19.86 22.45
CA HIS A 39 -12.66 -19.89 23.84
C HIS A 39 -11.50 -20.08 24.82
N LEU A 40 -10.53 -20.91 24.42
CA LEU A 40 -9.42 -21.34 25.29
C LEU A 40 -8.61 -20.19 25.91
N PRO A 41 -8.24 -19.10 25.18
CA PRO A 41 -7.57 -17.96 25.79
C PRO A 41 -8.44 -17.24 26.82
N PHE A 42 -9.73 -17.07 26.58
CA PHE A 42 -10.66 -16.42 27.52
C PHE A 42 -10.91 -17.27 28.77
N ASP A 43 -11.12 -18.58 28.61
CA ASP A 43 -11.24 -19.51 29.75
C ASP A 43 -10.00 -19.45 30.65
N ARG A 44 -8.81 -19.38 30.04
CA ARG A 44 -7.54 -19.22 30.79
C ARG A 44 -7.44 -17.87 31.51
N LEU A 45 -7.96 -16.78 30.95
CA LEU A 45 -7.98 -15.48 31.64
C LEU A 45 -8.94 -15.51 32.82
N ARG A 46 -10.12 -16.14 32.66
CA ARG A 46 -11.06 -16.35 33.76
C ARG A 46 -10.40 -17.12 34.91
N ASP A 47 -9.70 -18.22 34.62
CA ASP A 47 -8.99 -19.00 35.63
C ASP A 47 -7.86 -18.19 36.32
N ILE A 48 -7.13 -17.37 35.56
CA ILE A 48 -6.09 -16.50 36.11
C ILE A 48 -6.69 -15.41 37.01
N ARG A 49 -7.82 -14.80 36.63
CA ARG A 49 -8.49 -13.79 37.47
C ARG A 49 -9.02 -14.40 38.76
N ALA A 50 -9.67 -15.56 38.69
CA ALA A 50 -10.12 -16.29 39.88
C ALA A 50 -8.96 -16.64 40.83
N LEU A 51 -7.78 -16.93 40.28
CA LEU A 51 -6.56 -17.11 41.05
C LEU A 51 -6.11 -15.81 41.75
N PHE A 52 -6.09 -14.68 41.05
CA PHE A 52 -5.72 -13.38 41.63
C PHE A 52 -6.66 -13.00 42.77
N ASP A 53 -7.97 -13.23 42.61
CA ASP A 53 -8.95 -12.98 43.65
C ASP A 53 -8.78 -13.92 44.86
N ARG A 54 -8.51 -15.20 44.61
CA ARG A 54 -8.26 -16.17 45.69
C ARG A 54 -7.01 -15.84 46.50
N LEU A 55 -5.98 -15.29 45.85
CA LEU A 55 -4.72 -14.91 46.50
C LEU A 55 -4.72 -13.47 47.03
N ASP A 56 -5.81 -12.72 46.81
CA ASP A 56 -5.91 -11.28 47.09
C ASP A 56 -4.72 -10.47 46.52
N GLU A 57 -4.31 -10.81 45.30
CA GLU A 57 -3.19 -10.13 44.63
C GLU A 57 -3.68 -8.81 44.02
N ARG A 58 -3.07 -7.70 44.47
CA ARG A 58 -3.44 -6.32 44.10
C ARG A 58 -2.22 -5.45 43.75
N ASP A 59 -1.02 -6.02 43.69
CA ASP A 59 0.19 -5.28 43.33
C ASP A 59 0.06 -4.70 41.90
N PRO A 60 0.20 -3.37 41.73
CA PRO A 60 0.03 -2.72 40.42
C PRO A 60 1.00 -3.24 39.35
N HIS A 61 2.23 -3.61 39.69
CA HIS A 61 3.20 -4.13 38.72
C HIS A 61 2.82 -5.53 38.24
N VAL A 62 2.30 -6.37 39.15
CA VAL A 62 1.80 -7.71 38.83
C VAL A 62 0.52 -7.62 37.99
N LEU A 63 -0.39 -6.71 38.33
CA LEU A 63 -1.60 -6.43 37.55
C LEU A 63 -1.28 -5.92 36.13
N ILE A 64 -0.29 -5.05 35.96
CA ILE A 64 0.18 -4.62 34.62
C ILE A 64 0.67 -5.83 33.78
N CYS A 65 1.29 -6.84 34.42
CA CYS A 65 1.71 -8.06 33.73
C CYS A 65 0.50 -8.93 33.34
N LEU A 66 -0.55 -8.97 34.17
CA LEU A 66 -1.83 -9.59 33.84
C LEU A 66 -2.51 -8.88 32.67
N TYR A 67 -2.60 -7.54 32.67
CA TYR A 67 -3.22 -6.78 31.57
C TYR A 67 -2.46 -6.99 30.26
N ASN A 68 -1.13 -7.04 30.30
CA ASN A 68 -0.34 -7.44 29.13
C ASN A 68 -0.68 -8.83 28.60
N ARG A 69 -1.03 -9.77 29.49
CA ARG A 69 -1.49 -11.09 29.11
C ARG A 69 -2.87 -11.06 28.49
N VAL A 70 -3.80 -10.26 29.04
CA VAL A 70 -5.13 -10.01 28.47
C VAL A 70 -4.98 -9.52 27.03
N PHE A 71 -4.24 -8.43 26.80
CA PHE A 71 -3.98 -7.91 25.46
C PHE A 71 -3.30 -8.92 24.54
N SER A 72 -2.35 -9.70 25.05
CA SER A 72 -1.67 -10.73 24.25
C SER A 72 -2.64 -11.82 23.78
N TYR A 73 -3.57 -12.25 24.62
CA TYR A 73 -4.54 -13.29 24.26
C TYR A 73 -5.62 -12.76 23.33
N VAL A 74 -6.11 -11.54 23.56
CA VAL A 74 -7.00 -10.88 22.61
C VAL A 74 -6.33 -10.74 21.24
N ASN A 75 -5.07 -10.30 21.17
CA ASN A 75 -4.34 -10.21 19.90
C ASN A 75 -4.15 -11.58 19.22
N SER A 76 -3.93 -12.65 19.98
CA SER A 76 -3.84 -14.00 19.42
C SER A 76 -5.17 -14.46 18.81
N VAL A 77 -6.31 -14.16 19.46
CA VAL A 77 -7.64 -14.47 18.91
C VAL A 77 -7.88 -13.70 17.62
N ILE A 78 -7.60 -12.39 17.62
CA ILE A 78 -7.75 -11.54 16.43
C ILE A 78 -6.86 -12.03 15.28
N GLY A 79 -5.62 -12.39 15.58
CA GLY A 79 -4.66 -12.82 14.57
C GLY A 79 -5.05 -14.12 13.84
N GLU A 80 -5.74 -15.04 14.54
CA GLU A 80 -6.10 -16.35 14.00
C GLU A 80 -7.54 -16.39 13.44
N PHE A 81 -8.49 -15.71 14.08
CA PHE A 81 -9.91 -15.74 13.72
C PHE A 81 -10.40 -14.49 12.97
N GLY A 82 -9.52 -13.51 12.74
CA GLY A 82 -9.88 -12.25 12.10
C GLY A 82 -10.46 -11.23 13.08
N PHE A 83 -10.91 -10.08 12.55
CA PHE A 83 -11.39 -9.00 13.39
C PHE A 83 -12.78 -9.31 13.96
N PRO A 84 -12.98 -9.12 15.27
CA PRO A 84 -14.19 -9.54 15.97
C PRO A 84 -15.38 -8.60 15.74
N GLU A 85 -15.22 -7.45 15.05
CA GLU A 85 -16.33 -6.55 14.72
C GLU A 85 -17.44 -7.23 13.90
N SER A 86 -17.12 -8.32 13.19
CA SER A 86 -18.08 -9.18 12.50
C SER A 86 -18.56 -10.40 13.31
N ASP A 87 -18.03 -10.64 14.51
CA ASP A 87 -18.37 -11.75 15.41
C ASP A 87 -18.77 -11.24 16.81
N PRO A 88 -20.09 -11.12 17.07
CA PRO A 88 -20.62 -10.63 18.35
C PRO A 88 -20.16 -11.42 19.57
N GLU A 89 -19.89 -12.73 19.43
CA GLU A 89 -19.49 -13.57 20.56
C GLU A 89 -18.07 -13.22 21.00
N ILE A 90 -17.14 -13.12 20.04
CA ILE A 90 -15.75 -12.77 20.33
C ILE A 90 -15.68 -11.35 20.94
N MET A 91 -16.42 -10.38 20.38
CA MET A 91 -16.49 -9.04 20.96
C MET A 91 -17.06 -9.01 22.36
N GLY A 92 -18.09 -9.80 22.64
CA GLY A 92 -18.67 -9.90 23.99
C GLY A 92 -17.62 -10.32 25.02
N ARG A 93 -16.82 -11.34 24.70
CA ARG A 93 -15.74 -11.83 25.57
C ARG A 93 -14.62 -10.81 25.75
N ILE A 94 -14.22 -10.11 24.68
CA ILE A 94 -13.20 -9.06 24.76
C ILE A 94 -13.67 -7.93 25.68
N ARG A 95 -14.91 -7.48 25.54
CA ARG A 95 -15.49 -6.46 26.43
C ARG A 95 -15.52 -6.91 27.88
N GLU A 96 -15.85 -8.17 28.14
CA GLU A 96 -15.84 -8.75 29.49
C GLU A 96 -14.42 -8.77 30.10
N GLU A 97 -13.40 -9.11 29.31
CA GLU A 97 -12.01 -9.06 29.75
C GLU A 97 -11.52 -7.63 30.01
N PHE A 98 -11.87 -6.68 29.15
CA PHE A 98 -11.48 -5.29 29.30
C PHE A 98 -12.23 -4.60 30.45
N ALA A 99 -13.51 -4.91 30.66
CA ALA A 99 -14.27 -4.39 31.80
C ALA A 99 -13.67 -4.80 33.17
N ALA A 100 -12.92 -5.90 33.22
CA ALA A 100 -12.23 -6.36 34.43
C ALA A 100 -10.88 -5.68 34.66
N ILE A 101 -10.43 -4.78 33.79
CA ILE A 101 -9.17 -4.05 33.94
C ILE A 101 -9.39 -2.82 34.84
N ASP A 102 -8.56 -2.68 35.87
CA ASP A 102 -8.50 -1.47 36.70
C ASP A 102 -7.83 -0.34 35.89
N GLN A 103 -8.60 0.71 35.61
CA GLN A 103 -8.16 1.83 34.79
C GLN A 103 -7.04 2.64 35.45
N ASP A 104 -7.09 2.84 36.76
CA ASP A 104 -6.09 3.64 37.46
C ASP A 104 -4.73 2.93 37.44
N VAL A 105 -4.73 1.61 37.62
CA VAL A 105 -3.53 0.78 37.47
C VAL A 105 -3.05 0.76 36.02
N LEU A 106 -3.96 0.62 35.05
CA LEU A 106 -3.62 0.61 33.62
C LEU A 106 -2.96 1.92 33.18
N TYR A 107 -3.48 3.07 33.62
CA TYR A 107 -2.99 4.39 33.22
C TYR A 107 -1.78 4.88 34.03
N SER A 108 -1.60 4.40 35.26
CA SER A 108 -0.40 4.73 36.06
C SER A 108 0.86 4.00 35.59
N ALA A 109 0.73 3.02 34.68
CA ALA A 109 1.81 2.25 34.12
C ALA A 109 2.75 3.07 33.21
N LYS A 110 3.76 3.74 33.79
CA LYS A 110 4.80 4.50 33.03
C LYS A 110 5.59 3.65 32.03
N ARG A 111 5.64 2.32 32.23
CA ARG A 111 6.29 1.32 31.37
C ARG A 111 5.50 0.01 31.48
N GLY A 112 5.24 -0.66 30.36
CA GLY A 112 4.73 -2.03 30.38
C GLY A 112 3.57 -2.28 29.40
N ILE A 113 2.68 -1.32 29.18
CA ILE A 113 1.57 -1.46 28.22
C ILE A 113 1.92 -0.67 26.97
N GLN A 114 1.86 -1.32 25.81
CA GLN A 114 2.07 -0.67 24.52
C GLN A 114 0.89 0.27 24.21
N ARG A 115 1.15 1.46 23.64
CA ARG A 115 0.12 2.47 23.39
C ARG A 115 -0.97 1.96 22.44
N GLU A 116 -0.64 1.09 21.49
CA GLU A 116 -1.62 0.45 20.58
C GLU A 116 -2.63 -0.42 21.34
N ARG A 117 -2.19 -1.09 22.41
CA ARG A 117 -3.05 -1.91 23.27
C ARG A 117 -3.98 -1.04 24.10
N LEU A 118 -3.46 0.09 24.60
CA LEU A 118 -4.23 1.07 25.34
C LEU A 118 -5.29 1.73 24.44
N ALA A 119 -4.92 2.12 23.21
CA ALA A 119 -5.85 2.66 22.24
C ALA A 119 -6.95 1.66 21.87
N TYR A 120 -6.62 0.37 21.74
CA TYR A 120 -7.61 -0.68 21.53
C TYR A 120 -8.56 -0.83 22.73
N TYR A 121 -8.02 -0.82 23.95
CA TYR A 121 -8.82 -0.83 25.17
C TYR A 121 -9.80 0.34 25.21
N GLU A 122 -9.30 1.57 24.99
CA GLU A 122 -10.09 2.79 25.00
C GLU A 122 -11.22 2.74 23.97
N ASP A 123 -10.92 2.29 22.76
CA ASP A 123 -11.89 2.14 21.69
C ASP A 123 -13.00 1.11 22.02
N VAL A 124 -12.64 -0.09 22.51
CA VAL A 124 -13.63 -1.13 22.87
C VAL A 124 -14.51 -0.70 24.04
N MET A 125 -13.94 0.06 24.96
CA MET A 125 -14.61 0.56 26.16
C MET A 125 -15.34 1.89 25.94
N GLY A 126 -15.24 2.50 24.74
CA GLY A 126 -15.87 3.78 24.42
C GLY A 126 -15.29 4.98 25.18
N ILE A 127 -13.99 4.92 25.53
CA ILE A 127 -13.28 5.97 26.27
C ILE A 127 -12.69 6.97 25.27
N THR A 128 -13.37 8.09 25.06
CA THR A 128 -12.86 9.18 24.20
C THR A 128 -11.94 10.11 24.99
N ARG A 129 -10.64 10.09 24.73
CA ARG A 129 -9.72 11.16 25.17
C ARG A 129 -9.53 12.19 24.06
N ALA A 130 -9.52 13.47 24.44
CA ALA A 130 -9.04 14.52 23.56
C ALA A 130 -7.59 14.21 23.19
N HIS A 131 -7.33 13.94 21.91
CA HIS A 131 -5.99 13.69 21.39
C HIS A 131 -5.20 15.00 21.47
N VAL A 132 -4.37 15.13 22.49
CA VAL A 132 -3.37 16.21 22.56
C VAL A 132 -2.11 15.66 21.90
N PRO A 133 -1.69 16.17 20.72
CA PRO A 133 -0.44 15.73 20.11
C PRO A 133 0.73 16.05 21.05
N GLU A 134 1.58 15.05 21.31
CA GLU A 134 2.78 15.20 22.16
C GLU A 134 3.90 15.98 21.45
N HIS A 135 3.74 16.26 20.15
CA HIS A 135 4.72 16.90 19.29
C HIS A 135 4.13 18.14 18.60
N GLU A 136 4.95 19.20 18.47
CA GLU A 136 4.55 20.41 17.76
C GLU A 136 4.37 20.12 16.25
N PRO A 137 3.34 20.71 15.62
CA PRO A 137 3.11 20.57 14.19
C PRO A 137 4.17 21.30 13.38
N VAL A 138 4.50 20.76 12.20
CA VAL A 138 5.39 21.44 11.24
C VAL A 138 4.67 22.67 10.67
N GLU A 139 5.17 23.87 10.98
CA GLU A 139 4.52 25.12 10.55
C GLU A 139 4.67 25.40 9.04
N HIS A 140 5.77 24.96 8.42
CA HIS A 140 6.07 25.18 7.00
C HIS A 140 6.69 23.94 6.34
N PRO A 141 5.89 22.89 6.05
CA PRO A 141 6.39 21.72 5.33
C PRO A 141 6.74 22.09 3.88
N SER A 142 7.78 21.48 3.31
CA SER A 142 8.06 21.56 1.87
C SER A 142 7.07 20.69 1.09
N VAL A 143 6.71 19.52 1.66
CA VAL A 143 5.79 18.56 1.03
C VAL A 143 4.64 18.21 1.95
N SER A 144 3.42 18.18 1.41
CA SER A 144 2.27 17.53 2.01
C SER A 144 2.03 16.17 1.36
N ILE A 145 2.19 15.11 2.14
CA ILE A 145 1.83 13.75 1.74
C ILE A 145 0.36 13.52 2.12
N ILE A 146 -0.50 13.37 1.13
CA ILE A 146 -1.92 13.09 1.33
C ILE A 146 -2.12 11.57 1.35
N VAL A 147 -2.68 11.05 2.44
CA VAL A 147 -3.04 9.63 2.57
C VAL A 147 -4.56 9.54 2.74
N PRO A 148 -5.33 9.44 1.64
CA PRO A 148 -6.76 9.21 1.73
C PRO A 148 -7.01 7.76 2.16
N MET A 149 -7.91 7.53 3.10
CA MET A 149 -8.15 6.20 3.66
C MET A 149 -9.65 5.94 3.87
N LYS A 150 -10.06 4.73 3.48
CA LYS A 150 -11.35 4.14 3.82
C LYS A 150 -11.15 2.65 4.04
N ASP A 151 -11.46 2.18 5.24
CA ASP A 151 -11.34 0.76 5.61
C ASP A 151 -9.96 0.13 5.27
N ALA A 152 -8.91 0.93 5.44
CA ALA A 152 -7.55 0.66 4.96
C ALA A 152 -6.56 0.23 6.06
N ARG A 153 -7.02 -0.01 7.29
CA ARG A 153 -6.20 -0.42 8.44
C ARG A 153 -5.12 -1.47 8.12
N PRO A 154 -5.39 -2.59 7.41
CA PRO A 154 -4.37 -3.62 7.16
C PRO A 154 -3.23 -3.15 6.24
N LEU A 155 -3.40 -1.99 5.59
CA LEU A 155 -2.45 -1.42 4.63
C LEU A 155 -1.66 -0.24 5.23
N LEU A 156 -2.22 0.47 6.22
CA LEU A 156 -1.60 1.68 6.79
C LEU A 156 -0.26 1.45 7.48
N TRP A 157 -0.04 0.27 8.09
CA TRP A 157 1.18 0.01 8.86
C TRP A 157 2.45 0.12 8.01
N ASP A 158 2.50 -0.59 6.89
CA ASP A 158 3.68 -0.59 6.01
C ASP A 158 3.87 0.79 5.36
N THR A 159 2.77 1.46 4.99
CA THR A 159 2.77 2.83 4.47
C THR A 159 3.35 3.82 5.48
N PHE A 160 2.78 3.93 6.67
CA PHE A 160 3.23 4.88 7.69
C PHE A 160 4.67 4.61 8.12
N LYS A 161 5.06 3.35 8.25
CA LYS A 161 6.44 2.99 8.54
C LYS A 161 7.41 3.50 7.46
N SER A 162 7.04 3.37 6.18
CA SER A 162 7.88 3.86 5.07
C SER A 162 7.95 5.39 5.00
N VAL A 163 6.87 6.07 5.35
CA VAL A 163 6.80 7.54 5.45
C VAL A 163 7.64 8.05 6.61
N MET A 164 7.53 7.43 7.79
CA MET A 164 8.32 7.80 8.97
C MET A 164 9.82 7.61 8.76
N ALA A 165 10.21 6.70 7.87
CA ALA A 165 11.60 6.42 7.51
C ALA A 165 12.19 7.38 6.45
N GLN A 166 11.43 8.36 5.96
CA GLN A 166 11.96 9.37 5.04
C GLN A 166 12.96 10.29 5.74
N ASP A 167 13.98 10.69 4.99
CA ASP A 167 15.13 11.49 5.43
C ASP A 167 14.91 13.01 5.31
N LEU A 168 13.91 13.45 4.55
CA LEU A 168 13.46 14.83 4.55
C LEU A 168 12.75 15.12 5.89
N GLU A 169 13.13 16.18 6.60
CA GLU A 169 12.46 16.55 7.86
C GLU A 169 11.25 17.47 7.62
N SER A 170 11.31 18.33 6.60
CA SER A 170 10.29 19.33 6.28
C SER A 170 9.13 18.76 5.46
N PHE A 171 8.37 17.83 6.02
CA PHE A 171 7.11 17.37 5.41
C PHE A 171 6.01 17.19 6.44
N GLU A 172 4.77 17.19 5.95
CA GLU A 172 3.60 16.77 6.71
C GLU A 172 2.91 15.57 6.04
N VAL A 173 2.15 14.82 6.84
CA VAL A 173 1.29 13.72 6.39
C VAL A 173 -0.13 14.07 6.77
N VAL A 174 -0.98 14.19 5.77
CA VAL A 174 -2.41 14.49 5.90
C VAL A 174 -3.17 13.20 5.70
N CYS A 175 -3.48 12.52 6.80
CA CYS A 175 -4.33 11.32 6.77
C CYS A 175 -5.80 11.77 6.67
N VAL A 176 -6.45 11.50 5.54
CA VAL A 176 -7.83 11.90 5.29
C VAL A 176 -8.74 10.69 5.45
N ASP A 177 -9.50 10.63 6.55
CA ASP A 177 -10.46 9.56 6.80
C ASP A 177 -11.76 9.79 6.05
N CYS A 178 -12.06 8.94 5.07
CA CYS A 178 -13.25 9.01 4.22
C CYS A 178 -14.38 8.13 4.78
N ALA A 179 -14.82 8.45 6.00
CA ALA A 179 -15.85 7.72 6.76
C ALA A 179 -15.54 6.22 6.89
N SER A 180 -14.37 5.88 7.44
CA SER A 180 -14.01 4.47 7.69
C SER A 180 -14.95 3.84 8.72
N THR A 181 -15.32 2.58 8.48
CA THR A 181 -16.09 1.74 9.39
C THR A 181 -15.21 0.76 10.17
N ASP A 182 -13.97 0.55 9.71
CA ASP A 182 -12.92 -0.10 10.47
C ASP A 182 -12.12 0.91 11.32
N ARG A 183 -10.98 0.46 11.87
CA ARG A 183 -10.14 1.29 12.75
C ARG A 183 -9.05 2.11 12.03
N SER A 184 -9.21 2.41 10.75
CA SER A 184 -8.25 3.24 10.00
C SER A 184 -8.02 4.59 10.67
N TYR A 185 -9.11 5.26 11.06
CA TYR A 185 -9.06 6.54 11.78
C TYR A 185 -8.22 6.46 13.06
N ALA A 186 -8.41 5.42 13.87
CA ALA A 186 -7.67 5.25 15.12
C ALA A 186 -6.17 5.01 14.87
N VAL A 187 -5.82 4.26 13.82
CA VAL A 187 -4.42 4.04 13.43
C VAL A 187 -3.74 5.34 12.98
N ALA A 188 -4.45 6.19 12.25
CA ALA A 188 -3.93 7.50 11.86
C ALA A 188 -3.79 8.46 13.05
N CYS A 189 -4.74 8.46 14.00
CA CYS A 189 -4.63 9.23 15.23
C CYS A 189 -3.41 8.80 16.05
N ASP A 190 -3.18 7.49 16.19
CA ASP A 190 -1.99 6.97 16.89
C ASP A 190 -0.69 7.41 16.19
N ALA A 191 -0.63 7.41 14.86
CA ALA A 191 0.51 7.94 14.12
C ALA A 191 0.72 9.45 14.40
N ALA A 192 -0.35 10.26 14.34
CA ALA A 192 -0.33 11.69 14.67
C ALA A 192 0.10 11.98 16.11
N SER A 193 -0.20 11.07 17.05
CA SER A 193 0.24 11.22 18.44
C SER A 193 1.74 11.01 18.65
N ARG A 194 2.38 10.23 17.78
CA ARG A 194 3.80 9.82 17.88
C ARG A 194 4.74 10.67 17.05
N ASP A 195 4.21 11.33 16.04
CA ASP A 195 5.00 12.05 15.04
C ASP A 195 4.24 13.32 14.65
N GLY A 196 4.76 14.48 15.05
CA GLY A 196 4.15 15.79 14.80
C GLY A 196 4.04 16.16 13.32
N ARG A 197 4.64 15.37 12.42
CA ARG A 197 4.45 15.48 10.97
C ARG A 197 3.08 14.96 10.54
N PHE A 198 2.45 14.07 11.30
CA PHE A 198 1.17 13.46 10.95
C PHE A 198 -0.01 14.25 11.53
N ARG A 199 -1.06 14.42 10.74
CA ARG A 199 -2.36 14.93 11.20
C ARG A 199 -3.50 14.21 10.50
N VAL A 200 -4.64 14.18 11.17
CA VAL A 200 -5.85 13.54 10.68
C VAL A 200 -6.88 14.60 10.30
N VAL A 201 -7.49 14.41 9.14
CA VAL A 201 -8.62 15.21 8.63
C VAL A 201 -9.78 14.25 8.38
N SER A 202 -10.97 14.62 8.82
CA SER A 202 -12.18 13.85 8.53
C SER A 202 -12.80 14.35 7.22
N CYS A 203 -13.19 13.42 6.37
CA CYS A 203 -13.97 13.64 5.17
C CYS A 203 -15.28 12.86 5.32
N ASP A 204 -16.41 13.58 5.32
CA ASP A 204 -17.73 12.96 5.48
C ASP A 204 -18.13 12.11 4.26
N SER A 205 -17.41 12.24 3.14
CA SER A 205 -17.64 11.44 1.95
C SER A 205 -17.03 10.04 2.13
N GLY A 206 -17.74 9.02 1.66
CA GLY A 206 -17.21 7.66 1.60
C GLY A 206 -16.26 7.40 0.42
N GLY A 207 -15.73 8.44 -0.25
CA GLY A 207 -14.99 8.30 -1.51
C GLY A 207 -13.52 8.75 -1.40
N ILE A 208 -12.60 7.94 -1.94
CA ILE A 208 -11.17 8.25 -1.95
C ILE A 208 -10.85 9.51 -2.78
N ALA A 209 -11.48 9.71 -3.93
CA ALA A 209 -11.28 10.89 -4.78
C ALA A 209 -11.57 12.21 -4.04
N GLN A 210 -12.68 12.26 -3.30
CA GLN A 210 -13.03 13.43 -2.50
C GLN A 210 -12.08 13.57 -1.29
N GLY A 211 -11.66 12.47 -0.68
CA GLY A 211 -10.60 12.48 0.34
C GLY A 211 -9.27 13.07 -0.16
N CYS A 212 -8.88 12.76 -1.41
CA CYS A 212 -7.72 13.40 -2.04
C CYS A 212 -7.91 14.91 -2.14
N ASN A 213 -9.08 15.37 -2.60
CA ASN A 213 -9.38 16.81 -2.75
C ASN A 213 -9.33 17.55 -1.41
N GLU A 214 -10.01 17.02 -0.37
CA GLU A 214 -9.94 17.55 1.00
C GLU A 214 -8.49 17.62 1.51
N GLY A 215 -7.70 16.59 1.20
CA GLY A 215 -6.28 16.56 1.52
C GLY A 215 -5.47 17.63 0.78
N ILE A 216 -5.75 17.87 -0.50
CA ILE A 216 -5.11 18.93 -1.31
C ILE A 216 -5.45 20.30 -0.74
N ASP A 217 -6.73 20.53 -0.42
CA ASP A 217 -7.20 21.80 0.10
C ASP A 217 -6.62 22.07 1.50
N ALA A 218 -6.49 21.02 2.33
CA ALA A 218 -5.88 21.14 3.64
C ALA A 218 -4.35 21.22 3.61
N ALA A 219 -3.68 20.86 2.51
CA ALA A 219 -2.23 20.81 2.41
C ALA A 219 -1.57 22.18 2.66
N ARG A 220 -0.48 22.19 3.41
CA ARG A 220 0.31 23.39 3.75
C ARG A 220 1.63 23.46 2.99
N GLY A 221 2.05 22.36 2.36
CA GLY A 221 3.31 22.25 1.66
C GLY A 221 3.30 22.94 0.32
N GLU A 222 4.49 23.36 -0.12
CA GLU A 222 4.71 23.85 -1.48
C GLU A 222 4.37 22.78 -2.51
N PHE A 223 4.69 21.53 -2.19
CA PHE A 223 4.41 20.37 -3.02
C PHE A 223 3.37 19.43 -2.40
N VAL A 224 2.63 18.74 -3.26
CA VAL A 224 1.63 17.74 -2.89
C VAL A 224 1.98 16.39 -3.50
N TYR A 225 1.97 15.34 -2.67
CA TYR A 225 2.14 13.94 -3.07
C TYR A 225 0.97 13.11 -2.56
N VAL A 226 0.29 12.36 -3.42
CA VAL A 226 -0.79 11.46 -3.02
C VAL A 226 -0.24 10.05 -2.81
N LEU A 227 -0.32 9.52 -1.59
CA LEU A 227 0.16 8.18 -1.25
C LEU A 227 -1.02 7.29 -0.85
N LEU A 228 -1.31 6.28 -1.67
CA LEU A 228 -2.42 5.36 -1.38
C LEU A 228 -2.05 4.36 -0.27
N PRO A 229 -2.98 4.00 0.64
CA PRO A 229 -2.74 3.02 1.68
C PRO A 229 -2.25 1.68 1.13
N GLY A 230 -1.09 1.22 1.61
CA GLY A 230 -0.40 -0.02 1.22
C GLY A 230 0.69 0.19 0.16
N MET A 231 0.90 1.43 -0.30
CA MET A 231 2.11 1.81 -1.02
C MET A 231 3.25 2.10 -0.03
N GLU A 232 4.47 1.78 -0.41
CA GLU A 232 5.68 2.02 0.39
C GLU A 232 6.60 3.04 -0.31
N MET A 233 7.11 4.02 0.44
CA MET A 233 8.10 4.98 -0.03
C MET A 233 9.52 4.47 0.27
N PRO A 234 10.41 4.39 -0.73
CA PRO A 234 11.82 4.04 -0.51
C PRO A 234 12.54 5.09 0.33
N GLU A 235 13.57 4.68 1.07
CA GLU A 235 14.47 5.63 1.74
C GLU A 235 15.07 6.62 0.73
N GLY A 236 15.19 7.90 1.09
CA GLY A 236 15.71 8.95 0.22
C GLY A 236 14.77 9.41 -0.90
N PHE A 237 13.59 8.80 -1.03
CA PHE A 237 12.66 9.13 -2.11
C PHE A 237 12.19 10.58 -2.01
N LEU A 238 11.68 11.00 -0.85
CA LEU A 238 11.06 12.32 -0.68
C LEU A 238 12.08 13.46 -0.81
N ALA A 239 13.30 13.30 -0.30
CA ALA A 239 14.35 14.29 -0.51
C ALA A 239 14.75 14.41 -1.99
N SER A 240 14.86 13.28 -2.69
CA SER A 240 15.29 13.27 -4.10
C SER A 240 14.31 13.95 -5.05
N ILE A 241 13.01 13.73 -4.85
CA ILE A 241 11.94 14.26 -5.70
C ILE A 241 11.74 15.76 -5.53
N VAL A 242 11.90 16.27 -4.29
CA VAL A 242 11.85 17.69 -3.98
C VAL A 242 13.05 18.40 -4.60
N LEU A 243 14.26 17.91 -4.33
CA LEU A 243 15.49 18.48 -4.89
C LEU A 243 15.42 18.60 -6.42
N ALA A 244 14.91 17.56 -7.08
CA ALA A 244 14.80 17.55 -8.52
C ALA A 244 13.78 18.59 -9.05
N LEU A 245 12.64 18.81 -8.38
CA LEU A 245 11.70 19.87 -8.77
C LEU A 245 12.22 21.27 -8.44
N ASP A 246 12.98 21.43 -7.35
CA ASP A 246 13.62 22.70 -7.00
C ASP A 246 14.69 23.11 -8.02
N GLU A 247 15.45 22.15 -8.55
CA GLU A 247 16.43 22.37 -9.63
C GLU A 247 15.76 22.71 -10.99
N HIS A 248 14.46 22.46 -11.12
CA HIS A 248 13.64 22.68 -12.32
C HIS A 248 12.39 23.51 -12.01
N PRO A 249 12.55 24.80 -11.66
CA PRO A 249 11.43 25.67 -11.29
C PRO A 249 10.41 25.86 -12.41
N GLU A 250 10.80 25.65 -13.67
CA GLU A 250 9.91 25.65 -14.84
C GLU A 250 8.93 24.47 -14.84
N ALA A 251 9.22 23.38 -14.12
CA ALA A 251 8.37 22.20 -14.08
C ALA A 251 7.26 22.33 -13.04
N SER A 252 6.01 22.16 -13.47
CA SER A 252 4.83 22.23 -12.60
C SER A 252 4.60 20.95 -11.79
N CYS A 253 5.10 19.82 -12.31
CA CYS A 253 5.06 18.52 -11.64
C CYS A 253 6.20 17.62 -12.08
N SER A 254 6.45 16.56 -11.32
CA SER A 254 7.39 15.50 -11.66
C SER A 254 6.70 14.16 -11.86
N VAL A 255 7.24 13.33 -12.74
CA VAL A 255 6.71 12.01 -13.08
C VAL A 255 7.79 10.94 -12.89
N PHE A 256 7.41 9.86 -12.19
CA PHE A 256 8.26 8.70 -11.91
C PHE A 256 7.75 7.48 -12.66
N ALA A 257 8.43 7.05 -13.72
CA ALA A 257 8.01 5.87 -14.49
C ALA A 257 8.60 4.57 -13.94
N LYS A 258 7.82 3.49 -13.96
CA LYS A 258 8.15 2.17 -13.41
C LYS A 258 9.29 1.43 -14.14
N SER A 259 9.72 1.86 -15.33
CA SER A 259 10.69 1.12 -16.15
C SER A 259 11.84 1.99 -16.70
N PRO A 260 13.11 1.60 -16.49
CA PRO A 260 14.29 2.29 -17.04
C PRO A 260 14.38 2.30 -18.57
N ARG A 261 13.61 1.44 -19.28
CA ARG A 261 13.60 1.36 -20.75
C ARG A 261 12.86 2.54 -21.38
N PHE A 262 11.66 2.83 -20.90
CA PHE A 262 10.79 3.84 -21.51
C PHE A 262 11.19 5.26 -21.13
N MET A 263 11.69 5.43 -19.91
CA MET A 263 12.33 6.69 -19.51
C MET A 263 13.56 7.03 -20.35
N GLY A 264 14.29 6.02 -20.82
CA GLY A 264 15.48 6.22 -21.64
C GLY A 264 15.19 6.81 -23.01
N ASP A 265 13.95 6.67 -23.51
CA ASP A 265 13.53 7.22 -24.80
C ASP A 265 13.15 8.71 -24.67
N PHE A 266 12.70 9.15 -23.49
CA PHE A 266 12.33 10.54 -23.20
C PHE A 266 13.47 11.36 -22.59
N LEU A 267 14.40 10.70 -21.89
CA LEU A 267 15.55 11.37 -21.31
C LEU A 267 16.70 11.47 -22.32
N PRO A 268 17.39 12.62 -22.39
CA PRO A 268 18.65 12.70 -23.11
C PRO A 268 19.62 11.63 -22.60
N LYS A 269 20.39 11.04 -23.52
CA LYS A 269 21.30 9.93 -23.21
C LYS A 269 22.28 10.34 -22.11
N GLY A 270 22.20 9.68 -20.96
CA GLY A 270 23.06 9.93 -19.80
C GLY A 270 22.46 10.82 -18.72
N SER A 271 21.34 11.51 -19.00
CA SER A 271 20.62 12.30 -18.01
C SER A 271 19.82 11.44 -17.03
N ARG A 272 19.65 11.94 -15.80
CA ARG A 272 18.81 11.33 -14.76
C ARG A 272 17.39 11.92 -14.74
N CYS A 273 17.24 13.16 -15.19
CA CYS A 273 15.98 13.87 -15.34
C CYS A 273 16.02 14.83 -16.54
N ALA A 274 14.84 15.28 -17.00
CA ALA A 274 14.68 16.36 -17.96
C ALA A 274 13.31 17.01 -17.79
N ALA A 275 13.27 18.34 -17.83
CA ALA A 275 12.02 19.08 -18.00
C ALA A 275 11.60 19.02 -19.48
N MET A 276 10.38 18.59 -19.72
CA MET A 276 9.81 18.45 -21.05
C MET A 276 8.56 19.32 -21.16
N ASN A 277 8.43 20.05 -22.27
CA ASN A 277 7.16 20.70 -22.59
C ASN A 277 6.06 19.62 -22.67
N SER A 278 4.93 19.89 -22.01
CA SER A 278 3.77 19.00 -22.04
C SER A 278 3.16 18.94 -23.45
N GLU A 279 3.16 20.05 -24.19
CA GLU A 279 2.69 20.11 -25.58
C GLU A 279 3.57 19.22 -26.47
N GLY A 280 2.96 18.29 -27.22
CA GLY A 280 3.65 17.35 -28.11
C GLY A 280 4.23 16.09 -27.45
N ASN A 281 4.34 16.04 -26.11
CA ASN A 281 4.88 14.89 -25.37
C ASN A 281 3.91 14.29 -24.36
N LEU A 282 2.78 14.96 -24.07
CA LEU A 282 1.75 14.53 -23.12
C LEU A 282 1.37 13.05 -23.29
N CYS A 283 1.06 12.65 -24.53
CA CYS A 283 0.71 11.27 -24.85
C CYS A 283 1.84 10.29 -24.54
N ALA A 284 3.07 10.69 -24.84
CA ALA A 284 4.23 9.83 -24.73
C ALA A 284 4.65 9.65 -23.25
N LEU A 285 4.55 10.73 -22.46
CA LEU A 285 4.69 10.73 -21.00
C LEU A 285 3.65 9.85 -20.31
N MET A 286 2.39 9.89 -20.78
CA MET A 286 1.31 9.06 -20.27
C MET A 286 1.47 7.56 -20.62
N LEU A 287 2.16 7.24 -21.72
CA LEU A 287 2.20 5.90 -22.32
C LEU A 287 3.53 5.17 -22.17
N ALA A 288 4.46 5.69 -21.37
CA ALA A 288 5.79 5.15 -21.08
C ALA A 288 5.78 3.80 -20.29
N ASP A 289 4.88 2.88 -20.67
CA ASP A 289 4.72 1.45 -20.32
C ASP A 289 3.69 1.13 -19.24
N GLY A 290 2.47 0.83 -19.71
CA GLY A 290 1.47 0.12 -18.94
C GLY A 290 1.04 0.86 -17.66
N GLY A 291 0.27 1.93 -17.78
CA GLY A 291 -0.53 2.40 -16.65
C GLY A 291 0.23 2.99 -15.47
N VAL A 292 1.22 3.86 -15.72
CA VAL A 292 1.76 4.78 -14.71
C VAL A 292 0.92 6.06 -14.74
N LEU A 293 -0.34 5.91 -14.37
CA LEU A 293 -1.33 7.00 -14.41
C LEU A 293 -1.83 7.38 -13.03
N GLY A 294 -1.36 6.65 -12.01
CA GLY A 294 -1.52 6.96 -10.60
C GLY A 294 -1.13 8.40 -10.28
N ALA A 295 -1.97 9.13 -9.55
CA ALA A 295 -1.55 10.36 -8.87
C ALA A 295 -0.31 10.09 -7.98
N SER A 296 -0.20 8.89 -7.42
CA SER A 296 0.92 8.41 -6.59
C SER A 296 2.24 8.18 -7.31
N SER A 297 2.31 8.45 -8.62
CA SER A 297 3.56 8.43 -9.38
C SER A 297 4.14 9.82 -9.62
N LYS A 298 3.60 10.86 -8.96
CA LYS A 298 3.89 12.26 -9.28
C LYS A 298 3.94 13.12 -8.02
N LEU A 299 4.83 14.11 -8.03
CA LEU A 299 4.81 15.23 -7.08
C LEU A 299 4.38 16.48 -7.84
N PHE A 300 3.45 17.25 -7.28
CA PHE A 300 2.87 18.42 -7.91
C PHE A 300 3.20 19.67 -7.10
N ARG A 301 3.44 20.80 -7.78
CA ARG A 301 3.39 22.12 -7.10
C ARG A 301 1.94 22.39 -6.69
N LYS A 302 1.71 22.73 -5.43
CA LYS A 302 0.37 23.00 -4.92
C LYS A 302 -0.26 24.22 -5.59
N ALA A 303 0.51 25.30 -5.72
CA ALA A 303 0.06 26.54 -6.38
C ALA A 303 -0.44 26.26 -7.81
N PHE A 304 0.27 25.42 -8.55
CA PHE A 304 -0.14 24.99 -9.88
C PHE A 304 -1.50 24.25 -9.88
N LEU A 305 -1.70 23.31 -8.95
CA LEU A 305 -2.99 22.61 -8.84
C LEU A 305 -4.13 23.56 -8.48
N ASP A 306 -3.89 24.54 -7.62
CA ASP A 306 -4.88 25.52 -7.17
C ASP A 306 -5.24 26.52 -8.27
N GLU A 307 -4.24 27.10 -8.94
CA GLU A 307 -4.40 28.08 -10.01
C GLU A 307 -5.17 27.51 -11.22
N GLN A 308 -4.90 26.25 -11.56
CA GLN A 308 -5.57 25.55 -12.66
C GLN A 308 -6.87 24.85 -12.25
N GLY A 309 -7.24 24.89 -10.96
CA GLY A 309 -8.44 24.21 -10.44
C GLY A 309 -8.41 22.69 -10.65
N ILE A 310 -7.24 22.07 -10.61
CA ILE A 310 -7.08 20.63 -10.84
C ILE A 310 -7.48 19.88 -9.59
N ARG A 311 -8.57 19.11 -9.69
CA ARG A 311 -9.13 18.24 -8.63
C ARG A 311 -9.58 16.90 -9.20
N PHE A 312 -9.64 15.89 -8.34
CA PHE A 312 -10.17 14.56 -8.66
C PHE A 312 -11.67 14.65 -8.92
N ASP A 313 -12.16 13.98 -9.97
CA ASP A 313 -13.60 13.79 -10.17
C ASP A 313 -14.12 12.72 -9.20
N ALA A 314 -15.30 12.94 -8.59
CA ALA A 314 -15.87 12.01 -7.62
C ALA A 314 -16.18 10.62 -8.21
N ARG A 315 -16.31 10.52 -9.53
CA ARG A 315 -16.52 9.27 -10.28
C ARG A 315 -15.20 8.54 -10.59
N GLU A 316 -14.06 9.19 -10.41
CA GLU A 316 -12.76 8.55 -10.64
C GLU A 316 -12.46 7.48 -9.58
N THR A 317 -11.73 6.46 -10.03
CA THR A 317 -11.15 5.45 -9.14
C THR A 317 -9.90 5.99 -8.43
N GLU A 318 -9.39 5.24 -7.47
CA GLU A 318 -8.23 5.60 -6.63
C GLU A 318 -6.96 5.91 -7.42
N GLU A 319 -6.85 5.46 -8.67
CA GLU A 319 -5.69 5.73 -9.53
C GLU A 319 -5.58 7.22 -9.92
N GLY A 320 -6.66 8.02 -9.93
CA GLY A 320 -6.57 9.45 -10.24
C GLY A 320 -6.05 9.75 -11.65
N LEU A 321 -6.51 8.98 -12.64
CA LEU A 321 -6.07 9.12 -14.03
C LEU A 321 -6.52 10.43 -14.66
N LEU A 322 -7.81 10.80 -14.54
CA LEU A 322 -8.27 12.06 -15.12
C LEU A 322 -7.65 13.24 -14.36
N PHE A 323 -7.47 13.14 -13.04
CA PHE A 323 -6.64 14.08 -12.28
C PHE A 323 -5.23 14.25 -12.88
N SER A 324 -4.52 13.13 -13.12
CA SER A 324 -3.19 13.15 -13.74
C SER A 324 -3.21 13.75 -15.15
N LEU A 325 -4.24 13.45 -15.96
CA LEU A 325 -4.39 13.99 -17.32
C LEU A 325 -4.56 15.52 -17.29
N LYS A 326 -5.45 16.02 -16.43
CA LYS A 326 -5.66 17.47 -16.22
C LYS A 326 -4.36 18.15 -15.82
N ALA A 327 -3.63 17.57 -14.86
CA ALA A 327 -2.36 18.09 -14.39
C ALA A 327 -1.27 18.12 -15.47
N LEU A 328 -1.10 17.03 -16.22
CA LEU A 328 -0.07 17.00 -17.26
C LEU A 328 -0.40 17.93 -18.43
N ARG A 329 -1.69 18.09 -18.78
CA ARG A 329 -2.13 19.03 -19.82
C ARG A 329 -1.95 20.49 -19.39
N GLY A 330 -2.21 20.81 -18.12
CA GLY A 330 -2.11 22.17 -17.61
C GLY A 330 -0.67 22.62 -17.34
N ALA A 331 0.28 21.69 -17.23
CA ALA A 331 1.67 22.00 -16.92
C ALA A 331 2.41 22.57 -18.13
N ASP A 332 3.14 23.67 -17.98
CA ASP A 332 4.02 24.18 -19.05
C ASP A 332 5.22 23.26 -19.29
N ALA A 333 5.76 22.69 -18.20
CA ALA A 333 6.77 21.65 -18.27
C ALA A 333 6.54 20.57 -17.20
N VAL A 334 6.93 19.35 -17.55
CA VAL A 334 6.87 18.17 -16.70
C VAL A 334 8.28 17.62 -16.52
N LEU A 335 8.70 17.43 -15.27
CA LEU A 335 9.99 16.86 -14.94
C LEU A 335 9.91 15.32 -14.95
N VAL A 336 10.62 14.68 -15.87
CA VAL A 336 10.67 13.22 -15.97
C VAL A 336 11.88 12.71 -15.21
N GLN A 337 11.72 11.79 -14.25
CA GLN A 337 12.81 11.33 -13.37
C GLN A 337 13.02 9.81 -13.35
N ARG A 338 14.26 9.36 -13.57
CA ARG A 338 14.59 7.92 -13.58
C ARG A 338 14.45 7.32 -12.17
N LYS A 339 13.44 6.47 -12.00
CA LYS A 339 12.96 5.97 -10.71
C LYS A 339 14.03 5.40 -9.77
N ALA A 340 13.95 5.80 -8.48
CA ALA A 340 14.31 5.00 -7.31
C ALA A 340 13.10 4.11 -6.91
N ARG A 341 13.35 2.82 -6.66
CA ARG A 341 12.38 1.71 -6.58
C ARG A 341 11.17 1.88 -5.61
N ILE A 342 10.09 2.57 -5.97
CA ILE A 342 8.78 2.38 -5.30
C ILE A 342 8.27 0.96 -5.64
N ASP A 343 8.33 0.02 -4.71
CA ASP A 343 7.82 -1.34 -4.89
C ASP A 343 6.29 -1.35 -4.70
N ASP A 344 5.58 -1.14 -5.80
CA ASP A 344 4.11 -1.12 -5.89
C ASP A 344 3.48 -2.54 -5.91
N GLU A 345 4.28 -3.59 -5.74
CA GLU A 345 3.81 -4.97 -5.94
C GLU A 345 2.85 -5.45 -4.83
N ARG A 346 2.80 -4.79 -3.67
CA ARG A 346 2.02 -5.27 -2.51
C ARG A 346 0.55 -4.85 -2.49
N LEU A 347 0.21 -3.64 -2.97
CA LEU A 347 -1.20 -3.20 -3.10
C LEU A 347 -1.98 -4.18 -3.98
N HIS A 348 -1.38 -4.50 -5.13
CA HIS A 348 -2.00 -5.33 -6.16
C HIS A 348 -2.11 -6.81 -5.79
N LEU A 349 -1.42 -7.28 -4.74
CA LEU A 349 -1.47 -8.69 -4.32
C LEU A 349 -2.42 -8.93 -3.15
N ARG A 350 -2.65 -7.96 -2.25
CA ARG A 350 -3.59 -8.13 -1.12
C ARG A 350 -5.04 -7.85 -1.47
N GLU A 351 -5.33 -6.94 -2.40
CA GLU A 351 -6.70 -6.68 -2.88
C GLU A 351 -7.23 -7.72 -3.89
N ARG A 352 -6.40 -8.68 -4.31
CA ARG A 352 -6.87 -9.84 -5.12
C ARG A 352 -7.94 -10.67 -4.39
N GLY A 353 -8.17 -10.44 -3.11
CA GLY A 353 -9.13 -11.19 -2.30
C GLY A 353 -10.55 -10.62 -2.16
N ARG A 354 -10.95 -9.50 -2.79
CA ARG A 354 -12.31 -8.93 -2.55
C ARG A 354 -13.16 -8.51 -3.75
N LYS A 355 -12.59 -7.94 -4.82
CA LYS A 355 -13.37 -7.63 -6.04
C LYS A 355 -13.18 -8.70 -7.10
N ASP A 356 -14.27 -9.25 -7.62
CA ASP A 356 -14.25 -10.15 -8.77
C ASP A 356 -13.70 -9.44 -10.03
N ALA A 357 -13.39 -10.20 -11.08
CA ALA A 357 -12.79 -9.62 -12.29
C ALA A 357 -13.78 -8.68 -13.03
N GLY A 358 -15.08 -8.94 -12.93
CA GLY A 358 -16.14 -8.17 -13.56
C GLY A 358 -16.32 -6.78 -12.96
N GLU A 359 -16.32 -6.66 -11.63
CA GLU A 359 -16.40 -5.39 -10.91
C GLU A 359 -15.22 -4.47 -11.23
N ARG A 360 -14.01 -5.03 -11.34
CA ARG A 360 -12.81 -4.26 -11.71
C ARG A 360 -12.88 -3.74 -13.13
N PHE A 361 -13.35 -4.58 -14.05
CA PHE A 361 -13.57 -4.19 -15.44
C PHE A 361 -14.63 -3.08 -15.54
N ALA A 362 -15.74 -3.21 -14.82
CA ALA A 362 -16.80 -2.19 -14.79
C ALA A 362 -16.28 -0.84 -14.28
N ALA A 363 -15.59 -0.82 -13.14
CA ALA A 363 -15.00 0.42 -12.59
C ALA A 363 -13.99 1.07 -13.55
N ARG A 364 -13.26 0.25 -14.34
CA ARG A 364 -12.34 0.74 -15.36
C ARG A 364 -13.08 1.27 -16.59
N MET A 365 -14.21 0.69 -16.98
CA MET A 365 -15.06 1.25 -18.04
C MET A 365 -15.67 2.59 -17.65
N ASP A 366 -16.17 2.73 -16.41
CA ASP A 366 -16.70 4.01 -15.89
C ASP A 366 -15.63 5.11 -15.95
N MET A 367 -14.38 4.76 -15.60
CA MET A 367 -13.23 5.66 -15.73
C MET A 367 -12.98 6.07 -17.19
N LEU A 368 -13.15 5.15 -18.15
CA LEU A 368 -13.04 5.48 -19.58
C LEU A 368 -14.17 6.39 -20.06
N ASP A 369 -15.39 6.25 -19.52
CA ASP A 369 -16.51 7.19 -19.75
C ASP A 369 -16.17 8.61 -19.33
N VAL A 370 -15.68 8.76 -18.10
CA VAL A 370 -15.27 10.06 -17.54
C VAL A 370 -14.19 10.72 -18.40
N LEU A 371 -13.23 9.93 -18.89
CA LEU A 371 -12.17 10.44 -19.75
C LEU A 371 -12.63 10.79 -21.17
N GLU A 372 -13.59 10.06 -21.75
CA GLU A 372 -14.18 10.41 -23.05
C GLU A 372 -15.00 11.69 -22.99
N GLU A 373 -15.78 11.87 -21.92
CA GLU A 373 -16.52 13.09 -21.65
C GLU A 373 -15.56 14.29 -21.60
N TYR A 374 -14.47 14.14 -20.85
CA TYR A 374 -13.42 15.16 -20.79
C TYR A 374 -12.75 15.41 -22.15
N ALA A 375 -12.36 14.36 -22.86
CA ALA A 375 -11.72 14.47 -24.18
C ALA A 375 -12.63 15.15 -25.21
N SER A 376 -13.93 14.91 -25.14
CA SER A 376 -14.92 15.56 -26.00
C SER A 376 -15.10 17.05 -25.65
N ALA A 377 -15.03 17.39 -24.35
CA ALA A 377 -15.19 18.76 -23.88
C ALA A 377 -13.99 19.67 -24.25
N ILE A 378 -12.77 19.15 -24.24
CA ILE A 378 -11.56 19.93 -24.53
C ILE A 378 -11.33 20.21 -26.03
N GLY A 379 -11.93 19.42 -26.93
CA GLY A 379 -11.84 19.63 -28.38
C GLY A 379 -10.43 19.52 -28.98
N ASP A 380 -9.50 18.90 -28.28
CA ASP A 380 -8.09 18.81 -28.65
C ASP A 380 -7.76 17.40 -29.18
N GLU A 381 -7.43 17.33 -30.47
CA GLU A 381 -7.18 16.06 -31.16
C GLU A 381 -5.99 15.27 -30.60
N GLU A 382 -4.96 15.95 -30.09
CA GLU A 382 -3.78 15.29 -29.53
C GLU A 382 -4.10 14.70 -28.16
N ALA A 383 -4.82 15.45 -27.32
CA ALA A 383 -5.28 14.94 -26.03
C ALA A 383 -6.30 13.79 -26.19
N VAL A 384 -7.19 13.86 -27.17
CA VAL A 384 -8.10 12.77 -27.54
C VAL A 384 -7.32 11.52 -27.98
N ARG A 385 -6.25 11.70 -28.76
CA ARG A 385 -5.37 10.60 -29.14
C ARG A 385 -4.63 10.00 -27.94
N ALA A 386 -4.13 10.84 -27.02
CA ALA A 386 -3.51 10.42 -25.76
C ALA A 386 -4.45 9.50 -24.98
N PHE A 387 -5.69 9.97 -24.81
CA PHE A 387 -6.75 9.28 -24.13
C PHE A 387 -7.02 7.90 -24.74
N ARG A 388 -7.26 7.82 -26.05
CA ARG A 388 -7.55 6.54 -26.72
C ARG A 388 -6.40 5.55 -26.60
N CYS A 389 -5.15 6.03 -26.72
CA CYS A 389 -3.99 5.17 -26.55
C CYS A 389 -3.86 4.63 -25.11
N CYS A 390 -4.21 5.45 -24.12
CA CYS A 390 -4.25 5.07 -22.72
C CYS A 390 -5.32 4.00 -22.47
N ALA A 391 -6.53 4.23 -22.96
CA ALA A 391 -7.65 3.29 -22.88
C ALA A 391 -7.28 1.92 -23.47
N VAL A 392 -6.71 1.89 -24.68
CA VAL A 392 -6.25 0.66 -25.33
C VAL A 392 -5.20 -0.07 -24.50
N SER A 393 -4.27 0.66 -23.88
CA SER A 393 -3.23 0.04 -23.02
C SER A 393 -3.81 -0.56 -21.74
N GLN A 394 -4.86 0.03 -21.17
CA GLN A 394 -5.54 -0.50 -19.98
C GLN A 394 -6.40 -1.72 -20.31
N LEU A 395 -7.13 -1.68 -21.43
CA LEU A 395 -7.90 -2.84 -21.91
C LEU A 395 -6.99 -4.03 -22.25
N ASP A 396 -5.81 -3.78 -22.82
CA ASP A 396 -4.80 -4.80 -23.08
C ASP A 396 -4.34 -5.51 -21.80
N ARG A 397 -4.14 -4.72 -20.73
CA ARG A 397 -3.81 -5.23 -19.40
C ARG A 397 -4.95 -6.06 -18.82
N ASP A 398 -6.20 -5.65 -18.98
CA ASP A 398 -7.35 -6.42 -18.48
C ASP A 398 -7.46 -7.78 -19.14
N VAL A 399 -7.26 -7.83 -20.45
CA VAL A 399 -7.17 -9.09 -21.18
C VAL A 399 -6.05 -9.95 -20.60
N HIS A 400 -4.85 -9.40 -20.40
CA HIS A 400 -3.73 -10.17 -19.84
C HIS A 400 -3.99 -10.67 -18.39
N LEU A 401 -4.63 -9.86 -17.55
CA LEU A 401 -4.87 -10.17 -16.15
C LEU A 401 -6.04 -11.15 -15.95
N TYR A 402 -7.11 -11.01 -16.71
CA TYR A 402 -8.38 -11.66 -16.43
C TYR A 402 -8.76 -12.77 -17.41
N CYS A 403 -8.09 -12.92 -18.56
CA CYS A 403 -8.44 -13.95 -19.55
C CYS A 403 -8.29 -15.40 -19.04
N SER A 404 -7.73 -15.62 -17.85
CA SER A 404 -7.59 -16.94 -17.23
C SER A 404 -8.45 -17.11 -15.96
N THR A 405 -9.28 -16.11 -15.63
CA THR A 405 -10.19 -16.14 -14.49
C THR A 405 -11.54 -16.75 -14.87
N ALA A 406 -12.38 -17.06 -13.88
CA ALA A 406 -13.71 -17.64 -14.11
C ALA A 406 -14.57 -16.76 -15.04
N ASP A 407 -14.48 -15.44 -14.89
CA ASP A 407 -15.23 -14.45 -15.69
C ASP A 407 -14.45 -13.97 -16.92
N GLY A 408 -13.33 -14.63 -17.25
CA GLY A 408 -12.39 -14.17 -18.27
C GLY A 408 -12.99 -14.09 -19.67
N GLU A 409 -13.95 -14.95 -20.00
CA GLU A 409 -14.65 -14.92 -21.29
C GLU A 409 -15.55 -13.69 -21.41
N GLU A 410 -16.27 -13.35 -20.35
CA GLU A 410 -17.12 -12.17 -20.31
C GLU A 410 -16.29 -10.88 -20.43
N VAL A 411 -15.22 -10.76 -19.63
CA VAL A 411 -14.29 -9.63 -19.71
C VAL A 411 -13.70 -9.51 -21.11
N PHE A 412 -13.28 -10.63 -21.72
CA PHE A 412 -12.74 -10.65 -23.08
C PHE A 412 -13.75 -10.12 -24.11
N GLN A 413 -15.01 -10.57 -24.06
CA GLN A 413 -16.04 -10.09 -24.99
C GLN A 413 -16.33 -8.60 -24.83
N ARG A 414 -16.46 -8.12 -23.59
CA ARG A 414 -16.68 -6.69 -23.30
C ARG A 414 -15.53 -5.82 -23.79
N VAL A 415 -14.28 -6.26 -23.64
CA VAL A 415 -13.11 -5.58 -24.20
C VAL A 415 -13.23 -5.48 -25.73
N LEU A 416 -13.53 -6.59 -26.41
CA LEU A 416 -13.64 -6.58 -27.87
C LEU A 416 -14.78 -5.68 -28.37
N GLU A 417 -15.91 -5.64 -27.67
CA GLU A 417 -17.02 -4.73 -27.98
C GLU A 417 -16.61 -3.26 -27.83
N ALA A 418 -15.96 -2.91 -26.72
CA ALA A 418 -15.43 -1.56 -26.50
C ALA A 418 -14.42 -1.16 -27.60
N LEU A 419 -13.55 -2.07 -28.03
CA LEU A 419 -12.58 -1.80 -29.10
C LEU A 419 -13.21 -1.59 -30.47
N LYS A 420 -14.28 -2.34 -30.80
CA LYS A 420 -14.99 -2.25 -32.07
C LYS A 420 -15.87 -1.00 -32.15
N GLY A 421 -16.64 -0.73 -31.11
CA GLY A 421 -17.64 0.35 -31.11
C GLY A 421 -17.06 1.71 -30.71
N ARG A 422 -16.22 1.74 -29.67
CA ARG A 422 -15.93 2.96 -28.90
C ARG A 422 -14.54 3.54 -29.18
N PHE A 423 -13.51 2.71 -29.19
CA PHE A 423 -12.12 3.17 -29.39
C PHE A 423 -11.62 3.06 -30.84
N GLY A 424 -12.47 2.56 -31.75
CA GLY A 424 -12.22 2.58 -33.19
C GLY A 424 -10.98 1.79 -33.62
N LEU A 425 -10.64 0.69 -32.92
CA LEU A 425 -9.46 -0.13 -33.23
C LEU A 425 -9.45 -0.61 -34.70
N ALA A 426 -10.63 -0.82 -35.28
CA ALA A 426 -10.80 -1.20 -36.69
C ALA A 426 -10.87 -0.01 -37.66
N GLN A 427 -11.13 1.20 -37.17
CA GLN A 427 -11.27 2.42 -37.98
C GLN A 427 -9.94 3.19 -38.08
N GLN A 428 -9.08 3.09 -37.06
CA GLN A 428 -7.80 3.77 -36.97
C GLN A 428 -6.65 2.80 -37.29
N GLY A 429 -5.67 3.25 -38.10
CA GLY A 429 -4.49 2.45 -38.42
C GLY A 429 -3.52 2.31 -37.26
N GLY A 430 -2.65 1.31 -37.29
CA GLY A 430 -1.66 1.05 -36.21
C GLY A 430 -0.84 2.29 -35.82
N MET A 431 -0.47 3.14 -36.80
CA MET A 431 0.28 4.39 -36.56
C MET A 431 -0.43 5.41 -35.67
N TYR A 432 -1.75 5.32 -35.53
CA TYR A 432 -2.51 6.13 -34.58
C TYR A 432 -2.09 5.83 -33.13
N PHE A 433 -1.82 4.56 -32.80
CA PHE A 433 -1.54 4.11 -31.44
C PHE A 433 -0.05 4.17 -31.11
N LEU A 434 0.30 4.79 -29.98
CA LEU A 434 1.70 4.90 -29.56
C LEU A 434 2.23 3.59 -28.97
N ASN A 435 1.42 2.86 -28.21
CA ASN A 435 1.75 1.50 -27.77
C ASN A 435 1.39 0.47 -28.86
N GLN A 436 2.28 0.35 -29.85
CA GLN A 436 2.16 -0.62 -30.94
C GLN A 436 2.12 -2.09 -30.47
N GLY A 437 2.62 -2.37 -29.26
CA GLY A 437 2.58 -3.69 -28.65
C GLY A 437 1.15 -4.07 -28.25
N ALA A 438 0.54 -3.24 -27.39
CA ALA A 438 -0.83 -3.40 -26.93
C ALA A 438 -1.84 -3.41 -28.10
N TYR A 439 -1.69 -2.48 -29.05
CA TYR A 439 -2.54 -2.45 -30.25
C TYR A 439 -2.50 -3.78 -31.02
N ARG A 440 -1.30 -4.31 -31.32
CA ARG A 440 -1.16 -5.59 -32.04
C ARG A 440 -1.62 -6.79 -31.22
N HIS A 441 -1.56 -6.72 -29.90
CA HIS A 441 -2.04 -7.78 -29.03
C HIS A 441 -3.57 -7.84 -29.04
N LEU A 442 -4.23 -6.70 -28.84
CA LEU A 442 -5.69 -6.58 -28.92
C LEU A 442 -6.24 -6.83 -30.34
N GLN A 443 -5.52 -6.42 -31.39
CA GLN A 443 -5.90 -6.76 -32.76
C GLN A 443 -5.89 -8.28 -32.99
N ARG A 444 -4.91 -8.99 -32.42
CA ARG A 444 -4.88 -10.47 -32.46
C ARG A 444 -5.99 -11.07 -31.63
N ALA A 445 -6.28 -10.52 -30.44
CA ALA A 445 -7.43 -10.92 -29.64
C ALA A 445 -8.73 -10.79 -30.44
N ALA A 446 -8.92 -9.69 -31.17
CA ALA A 446 -10.12 -9.46 -31.98
C ALA A 446 -10.26 -10.43 -33.18
N LEU A 447 -9.15 -10.96 -33.69
CA LEU A 447 -9.13 -11.93 -34.79
C LEU A 447 -9.27 -13.39 -34.33
N MET A 448 -9.06 -13.66 -33.04
CA MET A 448 -9.10 -15.00 -32.45
C MET A 448 -10.35 -15.15 -31.56
N GLY A 449 -10.92 -16.35 -31.51
CA GLY A 449 -11.91 -16.65 -30.47
C GLY A 449 -11.26 -16.70 -29.08
N TYR A 450 -12.01 -16.43 -28.02
CA TYR A 450 -11.54 -16.44 -26.63
C TYR A 450 -10.66 -17.66 -26.30
N GLN A 451 -11.15 -18.88 -26.60
CA GLN A 451 -10.43 -20.13 -26.33
C GLN A 451 -9.07 -20.20 -27.04
N GLN A 452 -8.98 -19.76 -28.30
CA GLN A 452 -7.74 -19.77 -29.08
C GLN A 452 -6.74 -18.75 -28.54
N PHE A 453 -7.24 -17.57 -28.15
CA PHE A 453 -6.43 -16.52 -27.56
C PHE A 453 -5.83 -16.97 -26.23
N VAL A 454 -6.64 -17.53 -25.32
CA VAL A 454 -6.17 -18.04 -24.02
C VAL A 454 -5.14 -19.15 -24.16
N GLN A 455 -5.38 -20.13 -25.06
CA GLN A 455 -4.42 -21.20 -25.31
C GLN A 455 -3.06 -20.67 -25.77
N ARG A 456 -3.06 -19.64 -26.63
CA ARG A 456 -1.84 -18.99 -27.09
C ARG A 456 -1.11 -18.28 -25.95
N GLU A 457 -1.82 -17.52 -25.13
CA GLU A 457 -1.22 -16.81 -23.98
C GLU A 457 -0.61 -17.79 -22.97
N LEU A 458 -1.29 -18.90 -22.68
CA LEU A 458 -0.76 -19.98 -21.83
C LEU A 458 0.49 -20.63 -22.44
N MET A 459 0.52 -20.82 -23.76
CA MET A 459 1.69 -21.36 -24.47
C MET A 459 2.89 -20.40 -24.39
N LEU A 460 2.66 -19.10 -24.60
CA LEU A 460 3.71 -18.07 -24.49
C LEU A 460 4.24 -17.96 -23.06
N ALA A 461 3.36 -17.96 -22.06
CA ALA A 461 3.77 -17.97 -20.65
C ALA A 461 4.62 -19.21 -20.32
N SER A 462 4.22 -20.38 -20.82
CA SER A 462 4.97 -21.64 -20.64
C SER A 462 6.36 -21.56 -21.29
N ASN A 463 6.46 -21.04 -22.51
CA ASN A 463 7.73 -20.87 -23.22
C ASN A 463 8.65 -19.87 -22.51
N ASN A 464 8.11 -18.75 -21.99
CA ASN A 464 8.87 -17.79 -21.19
C ASN A 464 9.39 -18.42 -19.90
N VAL A 465 8.60 -19.24 -19.20
CA VAL A 465 9.05 -19.98 -18.01
C VAL A 465 10.18 -20.94 -18.37
N ILE A 466 10.10 -21.62 -19.51
CA ILE A 466 11.17 -22.51 -20.00
C ILE A 466 12.45 -21.70 -20.31
N GLU A 467 12.33 -20.57 -21.01
CA GLU A 467 13.48 -19.71 -21.34
C GLU A 467 14.14 -19.15 -20.06
N LEU A 468 13.34 -18.63 -19.12
CA LEU A 468 13.82 -18.14 -17.84
C LEU A 468 14.49 -19.24 -17.01
N ARG A 469 13.95 -20.46 -17.02
CA ARG A 469 14.59 -21.63 -16.39
C ARG A 469 15.92 -21.97 -17.05
N ASN A 470 16.01 -21.90 -18.38
CA ASN A 470 17.25 -22.14 -19.12
C ASN A 470 18.30 -21.05 -18.87
N ARG A 471 17.90 -19.77 -18.86
CA ARG A 471 18.76 -18.64 -18.44
C ARG A 471 19.25 -18.81 -17.00
N ASN A 472 18.35 -19.13 -16.07
CA ASN A 472 18.75 -19.38 -14.68
C ASN A 472 19.71 -20.57 -14.56
N ARG A 473 19.51 -21.62 -15.36
CA ARG A 473 20.43 -22.77 -15.41
C ARG A 473 21.79 -22.34 -15.94
N SER A 474 21.85 -21.63 -17.07
CA SER A 474 23.08 -21.07 -17.63
C SER A 474 23.83 -20.16 -16.65
N ILE A 475 23.12 -19.29 -15.92
CA ILE A 475 23.71 -18.45 -14.87
C ILE A 475 24.30 -19.33 -13.76
N LYS A 476 23.55 -20.34 -13.29
CA LYS A 476 24.02 -21.26 -12.23
C LYS A 476 25.22 -22.11 -12.66
N ASP A 477 25.32 -22.42 -13.95
CA ASP A 477 26.42 -23.19 -14.54
C ASP A 477 27.63 -22.32 -14.89
N SER A 478 27.47 -21.00 -14.92
CA SER A 478 28.57 -20.06 -15.17
C SER A 478 29.69 -20.20 -14.14
N GLY A 479 30.94 -20.02 -14.58
CA GLY A 479 32.12 -20.07 -13.70
C GLY A 479 32.03 -19.04 -12.57
N SER A 480 31.55 -17.83 -12.88
CA SER A 480 31.39 -16.73 -11.94
C SER A 480 30.39 -17.06 -10.82
N TYR A 481 29.24 -17.66 -11.15
CA TYR A 481 28.26 -18.05 -10.14
C TYR A 481 28.76 -19.21 -9.27
N ARG A 482 29.39 -20.23 -9.87
CA ARG A 482 29.97 -21.36 -9.13
C ARG A 482 31.08 -20.90 -8.19
N PHE A 483 31.94 -19.99 -8.65
CA PHE A 483 32.98 -19.36 -7.85
C PHE A 483 32.38 -18.54 -6.70
N GLY A 484 31.44 -17.64 -6.98
CA GLY A 484 30.74 -16.84 -5.95
C GLY A 484 30.02 -17.71 -4.91
N ARG A 485 29.43 -18.84 -5.33
CA ARG A 485 28.80 -19.81 -4.42
C ARG A 485 29.84 -20.54 -3.54
N ALA A 486 30.99 -20.92 -4.10
CA ALA A 486 32.08 -21.54 -3.36
C ALA A 486 32.67 -20.56 -2.32
N VAL A 487 32.94 -19.33 -2.74
CA VAL A 487 33.41 -18.24 -1.86
C VAL A 487 32.38 -17.98 -0.75
N SER A 488 31.09 -17.87 -1.08
CA SER A 488 30.03 -17.69 -0.09
C SER A 488 29.94 -18.85 0.92
N LYS A 489 30.16 -20.09 0.47
CA LYS A 489 30.14 -21.28 1.34
C LYS A 489 31.36 -21.33 2.25
N MET A 490 32.52 -20.88 1.76
CA MET A 490 33.76 -20.78 2.53
C MET A 490 33.69 -19.64 3.55
N ALA A 491 33.21 -18.46 3.13
CA ALA A 491 32.95 -17.31 3.98
C ALA A 491 31.97 -17.65 5.11
N ARG A 492 30.92 -18.44 4.85
CA ARG A 492 30.00 -18.92 5.91
C ARG A 492 30.63 -19.83 6.96
N LYS A 493 31.75 -20.49 6.63
CA LYS A 493 32.50 -21.34 7.57
C LYS A 493 33.58 -20.56 8.32
N MET A 494 34.10 -19.49 7.74
CA MET A 494 35.24 -18.73 8.29
C MET A 494 34.82 -17.44 9.01
N LEU A 495 33.67 -16.84 8.64
CA LEU A 495 33.22 -15.59 9.23
C LEU A 495 32.31 -15.82 10.45
N PRO A 496 32.43 -14.98 11.50
CA PRO A 496 31.50 -14.97 12.61
C PRO A 496 30.05 -14.74 12.12
N LYS A 497 29.09 -15.42 12.76
CA LYS A 497 27.65 -15.31 12.41
C LYS A 497 27.15 -13.85 12.40
N SER A 498 27.71 -12.99 13.25
CA SER A 498 27.42 -11.55 13.33
C SER A 498 27.81 -10.78 12.06
N VAL A 499 28.94 -11.14 11.43
CA VAL A 499 29.41 -10.53 10.18
C VAL A 499 28.55 -10.98 9.01
N ILE A 500 28.20 -12.28 8.96
CA ILE A 500 27.29 -12.84 7.94
C ILE A 500 25.90 -12.18 8.04
N ALA A 501 25.42 -11.87 9.25
CA ALA A 501 24.15 -11.18 9.46
C ALA A 501 24.17 -9.73 8.98
N LYS A 502 25.30 -9.01 9.14
CA LYS A 502 25.46 -7.64 8.59
C LYS A 502 25.49 -7.63 7.07
N VAL A 503 26.22 -8.57 6.44
CA VAL A 503 26.34 -8.65 4.97
C VAL A 503 25.06 -9.12 4.28
N LYS A 504 24.14 -9.81 4.98
CA LYS A 504 22.81 -10.17 4.44
C LYS A 504 21.78 -9.05 4.54
N LYS A 505 22.05 -8.01 5.35
CA LYS A 505 21.13 -6.90 5.62
C LYS A 505 21.37 -5.67 4.74
N GLY A 506 22.55 -5.55 4.14
CA GLY A 506 22.81 -4.69 2.98
C GLY A 506 22.80 -5.51 1.71
#